data_AF-W5LZP3-F1
#
_entry.id   AF-W5LZP3-F1
#
_cell.length_a   1.000
_cell.length_b   1.000
_cell.length_c   1.000
_cell.angle_alpha   90.00
_cell.angle_beta   90.00
_cell.angle_gamma   90.00
#
_symmetry.space_group_name_H-M   'P 1'
#
loop_
_entity.id
_entity.type
_entity.pdbx_description
1 polymer ?
#
loop_
_entity_poly.entity_id
_entity_poly.type
_entity_poly.pdbx_seq_one_letter_code
_entity_poly.pdbx_strand_id
1 'polypeptide(L)'
;MNQKARLAWELYLKMETSSESFSLLQLIANDCYKMGQFYYSAKAFDVLERLDPSPEYWEGKRGACVGIFQLILAGREPRETLREVLPLLRNTGNPQVEYIIRALRKWAKDNRVSL
;
A
#
# COMPACT_ATOMS: atom_id res chain seq x y z
N MET A 1 -6.12 -16.83 -3.49
CA MET A 1 -5.09 -16.59 -2.46
C MET A 1 -5.60 -17.03 -1.08
N ASN A 2 -4.78 -17.70 -0.25
CA ASN A 2 -5.18 -18.30 1.05
C ASN A 2 -5.23 -17.30 2.23
N GLN A 3 -5.39 -16.01 1.94
CA GLN A 3 -5.34 -14.89 2.89
C GLN A 3 -4.03 -14.71 3.70
N LYS A 4 -2.93 -15.38 3.34
CA LYS A 4 -1.65 -15.25 4.05
C LYS A 4 -0.68 -14.26 3.38
N ALA A 5 -1.11 -13.02 3.09
CA ALA A 5 -0.27 -12.02 2.43
C ALA A 5 1.05 -11.73 3.18
N ARG A 6 1.06 -11.77 4.51
CA ARG A 6 2.29 -11.64 5.31
C ARG A 6 3.35 -12.67 4.90
N LEU A 7 2.96 -13.94 4.72
CA LEU A 7 3.90 -15.00 4.36
C LEU A 7 4.42 -14.83 2.93
N ALA A 8 3.57 -14.37 2.01
CA ALA A 8 4.00 -14.05 0.65
C ALA A 8 5.01 -12.89 0.65
N TRP A 9 4.76 -11.85 1.44
CA TRP A 9 5.69 -10.74 1.64
C TRP A 9 7.02 -11.18 2.27
N GLU A 10 6.98 -12.02 3.31
CA GLU A 10 8.18 -12.59 3.93
C GLU A 10 8.98 -13.49 2.98
N LEU A 11 8.31 -14.20 2.08
CA LEU A 11 8.98 -14.95 1.03
C LEU A 11 9.72 -14.01 0.08
N TYR A 12 9.05 -12.94 -0.40
CA TYR A 12 9.67 -11.93 -1.25
C TYR A 12 10.92 -11.32 -0.59
N LEU A 13 10.86 -10.96 0.69
CA LEU A 13 12.00 -10.39 1.41
C LEU A 13 13.23 -11.31 1.52
N LYS A 14 13.06 -12.61 1.29
CA LYS A 14 14.15 -13.61 1.31
C LYS A 14 14.74 -13.87 -0.07
N MET A 15 14.14 -13.33 -1.12
CA MET A 15 14.61 -13.52 -2.49
C MET A 15 15.68 -12.47 -2.82
N GLU A 16 16.65 -12.88 -3.62
CA GLU A 16 17.55 -11.95 -4.28
C GLU A 16 16.81 -11.20 -5.40
N THR A 17 17.32 -10.03 -5.78
CA THR A 17 16.76 -9.25 -6.89
C THR A 17 16.86 -10.05 -8.19
N SER A 18 15.73 -10.56 -8.66
CA SER A 18 15.63 -11.38 -9.86
C SER A 18 14.28 -11.19 -10.59
N SER A 19 14.15 -11.74 -11.79
CA SER A 19 12.89 -11.72 -12.56
C SER A 19 11.74 -12.43 -11.83
N GLU A 20 12.06 -13.47 -11.07
CA GLU A 20 11.14 -14.23 -10.23
C GLU A 20 10.69 -13.38 -9.03
N SER A 21 11.59 -12.63 -8.42
CA SER A 21 11.25 -11.72 -7.32
C SER A 21 10.28 -10.62 -7.77
N PHE A 22 10.48 -10.10 -8.99
CA PHE A 22 9.59 -9.11 -9.60
C PHE A 22 8.21 -9.72 -9.93
N SER A 23 8.18 -10.92 -10.49
CA SER A 23 6.94 -11.65 -10.76
C SER A 23 6.15 -11.92 -9.47
N LEU A 24 6.83 -12.30 -8.39
CA LEU A 24 6.20 -12.48 -7.08
C LEU A 24 5.64 -11.15 -6.54
N LEU A 25 6.36 -10.03 -6.68
CA LEU A 25 5.84 -8.71 -6.30
C LEU A 25 4.55 -8.37 -7.05
N GLN A 26 4.49 -8.60 -8.37
CA GLN A 26 3.29 -8.37 -9.16
C GLN A 26 2.12 -9.25 -8.68
N LEU A 27 2.37 -10.52 -8.36
CA LEU A 27 1.36 -11.42 -7.79
C LEU A 27 0.86 -10.91 -6.43
N ILE A 28 1.77 -10.55 -5.52
CA ILE A 28 1.40 -10.00 -4.21
C ILE A 28 0.58 -8.72 -4.40
N ALA A 29 1.04 -7.79 -5.22
CA ALA A 29 0.38 -6.50 -5.42
C ALA A 29 -1.07 -6.68 -5.90
N ASN A 30 -1.27 -7.47 -6.95
CA ASN A 30 -2.57 -7.64 -7.60
C ASN A 30 -3.53 -8.54 -6.81
N ASP A 31 -3.06 -9.69 -6.31
CA ASP A 31 -3.95 -10.60 -5.59
C ASP A 31 -4.32 -10.05 -4.21
N CYS A 32 -3.38 -9.40 -3.51
CA CYS A 32 -3.72 -8.71 -2.27
C CYS A 32 -4.73 -7.59 -2.51
N TYR A 33 -4.61 -6.85 -3.61
CA TYR A 33 -5.57 -5.81 -3.97
C TYR A 33 -6.98 -6.39 -4.14
N LYS A 34 -7.13 -7.42 -4.96
CA LYS A 34 -8.41 -8.09 -5.22
C LYS A 34 -9.05 -8.66 -3.95
N MET A 35 -8.23 -9.16 -3.03
CA MET A 35 -8.68 -9.77 -1.79
C MET A 35 -8.91 -8.76 -0.65
N GLY A 36 -8.70 -7.46 -0.89
CA GLY A 36 -8.83 -6.42 0.13
C GLY A 36 -7.70 -6.42 1.17
N GLN A 37 -6.59 -7.10 0.91
CA GLN A 37 -5.40 -7.13 1.75
C GLN A 37 -4.49 -5.93 1.43
N PHE A 38 -5.08 -4.74 1.50
CA PHE A 38 -4.53 -3.53 0.91
C PHE A 38 -3.16 -3.12 1.46
N TYR A 39 -2.86 -3.43 2.71
CA TYR A 39 -1.55 -3.14 3.30
C TYR A 39 -0.39 -3.76 2.51
N TYR A 40 -0.48 -5.07 2.24
CA TYR A 40 0.56 -5.77 1.48
C TYR A 40 0.52 -5.43 0.00
N SER A 41 -0.66 -5.13 -0.54
CA SER A 41 -0.80 -4.61 -1.90
C SER A 41 -0.05 -3.29 -2.07
N ALA A 42 -0.26 -2.33 -1.16
CA ALA A 42 0.39 -1.02 -1.20
C ALA A 42 1.92 -1.14 -1.06
N LYS A 43 2.41 -2.02 -0.18
CA LYS A 43 3.86 -2.29 -0.05
C LYS A 43 4.46 -2.87 -1.31
N ALA A 44 3.79 -3.81 -1.96
CA ALA A 44 4.28 -4.41 -3.19
C ALA A 44 4.28 -3.41 -4.34
N PHE A 45 3.21 -2.63 -4.52
CA PHE A 45 3.17 -1.57 -5.53
C PHE A 45 4.21 -0.46 -5.27
N ASP A 46 4.49 -0.12 -4.01
CA ASP A 46 5.55 0.83 -3.66
C ASP A 46 6.95 0.36 -4.06
N VAL A 47 7.23 -0.95 -3.99
CA VAL A 47 8.47 -1.49 -4.53
C VAL A 47 8.44 -1.50 -6.06
N LEU A 48 7.35 -1.95 -6.67
CA LEU A 48 7.22 -2.02 -8.14
C LEU A 48 7.41 -0.65 -8.79
N GLU A 49 6.78 0.41 -8.25
CA GLU A 49 6.94 1.79 -8.73
C GLU A 49 8.40 2.28 -8.72
N ARG A 50 9.21 1.81 -7.77
CA ARG A 50 10.65 2.15 -7.71
C ARG A 50 11.49 1.36 -8.71
N LEU A 51 11.08 0.14 -9.04
CA LEU A 51 11.80 -0.74 -9.95
C LEU A 51 11.46 -0.45 -11.42
N ASP A 52 10.20 -0.08 -11.68
CA ASP A 52 9.67 0.22 -13.00
C ASP A 52 8.63 1.35 -12.85
N PRO A 53 8.85 2.53 -13.45
CA PRO A 53 7.98 3.69 -13.28
C PRO A 53 6.67 3.61 -14.09
N SER A 54 6.14 2.41 -14.34
CA SER A 54 4.84 2.22 -14.98
C SER A 54 3.72 2.94 -14.20
N PRO A 55 2.87 3.74 -14.87
CA PRO A 55 1.77 4.46 -14.22
C PRO A 55 0.82 3.54 -13.42
N GLU A 56 0.64 2.30 -13.86
CA GLU A 56 -0.25 1.32 -13.23
C GLU A 56 0.13 1.01 -11.78
N TYR A 57 1.43 1.03 -11.46
CA TYR A 57 1.89 0.74 -10.09
C TYR A 57 1.57 1.89 -9.14
N TRP A 58 1.72 3.14 -9.59
CA TRP A 58 1.24 4.28 -8.82
C TRP A 58 -0.27 4.22 -8.61
N GLU A 59 -1.04 3.91 -9.66
CA GLU A 59 -2.49 3.82 -9.56
C GLU A 59 -2.94 2.72 -8.58
N GLY A 60 -2.30 1.55 -8.66
CA GLY A 60 -2.53 0.43 -7.73
C GLY A 60 -2.15 0.78 -6.30
N LYS A 61 -0.98 1.39 -6.09
CA LYS A 61 -0.51 1.88 -4.78
C LYS A 61 -1.48 2.89 -4.17
N ARG A 62 -1.86 3.91 -4.94
CA ARG A 62 -2.83 4.94 -4.53
C ARG A 62 -4.15 4.29 -4.12
N GLY A 63 -4.67 3.39 -4.96
CA GLY A 63 -5.90 2.65 -4.68
C GLY A 63 -5.80 1.83 -3.40
N ALA A 64 -4.68 1.13 -3.19
CA ALA A 64 -4.45 0.32 -2.01
C ALA A 64 -4.34 1.19 -0.74
N CYS A 65 -3.63 2.33 -0.78
CA CYS A 65 -3.56 3.27 0.34
C CYS A 65 -4.95 3.81 0.73
N VAL A 66 -5.80 4.15 -0.25
CA VAL A 66 -7.19 4.55 -0.01
C VAL A 66 -8.01 3.37 0.53
N GLY A 67 -7.77 2.15 0.06
CA GLY A 67 -8.40 0.93 0.57
C GLY A 67 -8.07 0.66 2.04
N ILE A 68 -6.81 0.86 2.47
CA ILE A 68 -6.43 0.79 3.89
C ILE A 68 -7.24 1.82 4.69
N PHE A 69 -7.32 3.05 4.19
CA PHE A 69 -8.10 4.09 4.85
C PHE A 69 -9.60 3.75 4.95
N GLN A 70 -10.18 3.17 3.90
CA GLN A 70 -11.55 2.66 3.93
C GLN A 70 -11.74 1.60 5.03
N LEU A 71 -10.78 0.68 5.20
CA LEU A 71 -10.84 -0.32 6.28
C LEU A 71 -10.75 0.31 7.67
N ILE A 72 -9.93 1.36 7.83
CA ILE A 72 -9.86 2.14 9.08
C ILE A 72 -11.22 2.78 9.39
N LEU A 73 -11.84 3.42 8.40
CA LEU A 73 -13.17 4.03 8.54
C LEU A 73 -14.24 3.01 8.91
N ALA A 74 -14.13 1.78 8.39
CA ALA A 74 -15.01 0.67 8.69
C ALA A 74 -14.70 -0.05 10.02
N GLY A 75 -13.67 0.38 10.77
CA GLY A 75 -13.25 -0.27 12.02
C GLY A 75 -12.63 -1.67 11.82
N ARG A 76 -12.20 -1.98 10.61
CA ARG A 76 -11.58 -3.27 10.23
C ARG A 76 -10.05 -3.24 10.28
N GLU A 77 -9.48 -2.05 10.41
CA GLU A 77 -8.04 -1.80 10.62
C GLU A 77 -7.86 -0.79 11.76
N PRO A 78 -6.80 -0.90 12.59
CA PRO A 78 -6.47 0.10 13.60
C PRO A 78 -6.26 1.48 12.98
N ARG A 79 -6.65 2.53 13.70
CA ARG A 79 -6.51 3.91 13.20
C ARG A 79 -5.04 4.32 13.07
N GLU A 80 -4.19 3.70 13.88
CA GLU A 80 -2.74 3.88 13.93
C GLU A 80 -2.07 3.41 12.63
N THR A 81 -2.68 2.49 11.88
CA THR A 81 -2.20 2.04 10.57
C THR A 81 -2.05 3.20 9.59
N LEU A 82 -2.76 4.32 9.80
CA LEU A 82 -2.62 5.53 9.00
C LEU A 82 -1.18 6.10 9.01
N ARG A 83 -0.40 5.87 10.07
CA ARG A 83 1.02 6.25 10.15
C ARG A 83 1.87 5.54 9.10
N GLU A 84 1.49 4.33 8.71
CA GLU A 84 2.19 3.53 7.71
C GLU A 84 1.76 3.87 6.29
N VAL A 85 0.52 4.38 6.12
CA VAL A 85 -0.01 4.79 4.81
C VAL A 85 0.68 6.05 4.28
N LEU A 86 0.99 7.02 5.15
CA LEU A 86 1.57 8.30 4.73
C LEU A 86 2.97 8.17 4.07
N PRO A 87 3.92 7.39 4.61
CA PRO A 87 5.20 7.13 3.94
C PRO A 87 5.03 6.48 2.58
N LEU A 88 4.12 5.51 2.44
CA LEU A 88 3.85 4.85 1.17
C LEU A 88 3.38 5.89 0.14
N LEU A 89 2.37 6.69 0.47
CA LEU A 89 1.88 7.74 -0.43
C LEU A 89 2.97 8.72 -0.85
N ARG A 90 3.83 9.16 0.06
CA ARG A 90 4.89 10.15 -0.21
C ARG A 90 5.97 9.68 -1.17
N ASN A 91 6.17 8.36 -1.28
CA ASN A 91 7.22 7.82 -2.12
C ASN A 91 6.77 7.78 -3.59
N THR A 92 6.45 8.93 -4.18
CA THR A 92 6.02 9.09 -5.59
C THR A 92 6.30 10.51 -6.07
N GLY A 93 6.43 10.69 -7.40
CA GLY A 93 6.50 12.01 -8.03
C GLY A 93 5.14 12.62 -8.38
N ASN A 94 4.02 11.92 -8.10
CA ASN A 94 2.70 12.33 -8.56
C ASN A 94 2.08 13.44 -7.67
N PRO A 95 1.71 14.61 -8.22
CA PRO A 95 1.18 15.73 -7.43
C PRO A 95 -0.20 15.46 -6.79
N GLN A 96 -0.94 14.46 -7.28
CA GLN A 96 -2.24 14.07 -6.70
C GLN A 96 -2.09 13.57 -5.25
N VAL A 97 -0.90 13.11 -4.86
CA VAL A 97 -0.61 12.63 -3.52
C VAL A 97 -0.91 13.67 -2.44
N GLU A 98 -0.66 14.96 -2.74
CA GLU A 98 -0.81 16.05 -1.77
C GLU A 98 -2.26 16.23 -1.32
N TYR A 99 -3.21 16.05 -2.24
CA TYR A 99 -4.62 16.13 -1.90
C TYR A 99 -5.05 14.98 -0.98
N ILE A 100 -4.56 13.76 -1.28
CA ILE A 100 -4.86 12.56 -0.48
C ILE A 100 -4.26 12.72 0.92
N ILE A 101 -2.98 13.07 1.02
CA ILE A 101 -2.29 13.28 2.29
C ILE A 101 -2.99 14.34 3.13
N ARG A 102 -3.44 15.45 2.51
CA ARG A 102 -4.19 16.51 3.20
C ARG A 102 -5.50 15.98 3.79
N ALA A 103 -6.25 15.19 3.04
CA ALA A 103 -7.49 14.58 3.51
C ALA A 103 -7.24 13.62 4.68
N LEU A 104 -6.24 12.74 4.56
CA LEU A 104 -5.86 11.79 5.62
C LEU A 104 -5.41 12.51 6.90
N ARG A 105 -4.61 13.56 6.78
CA ARG A 105 -4.16 14.39 7.91
C ARG A 105 -5.31 15.11 8.61
N LYS A 106 -6.26 15.65 7.83
CA LYS A 106 -7.46 16.28 8.38
C LYS A 106 -8.26 15.27 9.20
N TRP A 107 -8.54 14.10 8.62
CA TRP A 107 -9.26 13.04 9.33
C TRP A 107 -8.55 12.61 10.62
N ALA A 108 -7.23 12.42 10.57
CA ALA A 108 -6.45 12.03 11.74
C ALA A 108 -6.54 13.06 12.88
N LYS A 109 -6.43 14.35 12.55
CA LYS A 109 -6.61 15.45 13.52
C LYS A 109 -7.99 15.41 14.16
N ASP A 110 -9.04 15.31 13.35
CA ASP A 110 -10.43 15.30 13.81
C ASP A 110 -10.73 14.06 14.69
N ASN A 111 -10.00 12.97 14.49
CA ASN A 111 -10.16 11.71 15.21
C ASN A 111 -9.09 11.45 16.29
N ARG A 112 -8.28 12.46 16.63
CA ARG A 112 -7.20 12.39 17.65
C ARG A 112 -6.18 11.28 17.41
N VAL A 113 -5.93 10.96 16.15
CA VAL A 113 -4.86 10.04 15.73
C VAL A 113 -3.58 10.84 15.57
N SER A 114 -2.55 10.50 16.34
CA SER A 114 -1.21 11.09 16.18
C SER A 114 -0.55 10.50 14.93
N LEU A 115 -0.10 11.35 14.01
CA LEU A 115 0.60 10.99 12.77
C LEU A 115 2.08 11.34 12.81
#